data_AF-A0A2T2NQL4-F1
#
_entry.id   AF-A0A2T2NQL4-F1
#
_cell.length_a   1.000
_cell.length_b   1.000
_cell.length_c   1.000
_cell.angle_alpha   90.00
_cell.angle_beta   90.00
_cell.angle_gamma   90.00
#
_symmetry.space_group_name_H-M   'P 1'
#
loop_
_entity.id
_entity.type
_entity.pdbx_description
1 polymer ?
#
loop_
_entity_poly.entity_id
_entity_poly.type
_entity_poly.pdbx_seq_one_letter_code
_entity_poly.pdbx_strand_id
1 'polypeptide(L)'
;TLLLLSQTAITAYSLHLSYQNITRLQQYEEKSEKAAEWSNTAAERLRKTRTTQTGATVAVCLRISCSATILMIHLLSNSPPILPPPALALLNAAATALSRQHMANFWNDRNQTQVPFMTQFNEAIKGSETVVGMLSVSAVVWGVIGVV
;
A
#
# COMPACT_ATOMS: atom_id res chain seq x y z
N THR A 1 17.27 -13.70 7.60
CA THR A 1 16.01 -14.42 7.92
C THR A 1 15.06 -13.62 8.80
N LEU A 2 15.48 -13.09 9.96
CA LEU A 2 14.58 -12.31 10.83
C LEU A 2 13.95 -11.09 10.14
N LEU A 3 14.74 -10.32 9.36
CA LEU A 3 14.24 -9.18 8.57
C LEU A 3 13.20 -9.58 7.51
N LEU A 4 13.34 -10.77 6.93
CA LEU A 4 12.38 -11.30 5.94
C LEU A 4 11.07 -11.70 6.63
N LEU A 5 11.15 -12.35 7.79
CA LEU A 5 9.96 -12.70 8.59
C LEU A 5 9.19 -11.46 9.04
N SER A 6 9.89 -10.43 9.52
CA SER A 6 9.25 -9.14 9.85
C SER A 6 8.60 -8.51 8.63
N GLN A 7 9.22 -8.60 7.45
CA GLN A 7 8.66 -8.07 6.22
C GLN A 7 7.40 -8.81 5.79
N THR A 8 7.36 -10.13 5.95
CA THR A 8 6.15 -10.93 5.71
C THR A 8 5.02 -10.51 6.65
N ALA A 9 5.29 -10.31 7.93
CA ALA A 9 4.29 -9.87 8.91
C ALA A 9 3.75 -8.46 8.60
N ILE A 10 4.63 -7.50 8.30
CA ILE A 10 4.24 -6.14 7.88
C ILE A 10 3.35 -6.19 6.64
N THR A 11 3.70 -7.03 5.67
CA THR A 11 2.95 -7.19 4.42
C THR A 11 1.57 -7.79 4.66
N ALA A 12 1.49 -8.85 5.46
CA ALA A 12 0.22 -9.51 5.79
C ALA A 12 -0.73 -8.55 6.54
N TYR A 13 -0.22 -7.81 7.52
CA TYR A 13 -1.02 -6.81 8.23
C TYR A 13 -1.46 -5.65 7.32
N SER A 14 -0.56 -5.15 6.47
CA SER A 14 -0.88 -4.10 5.49
C SER A 14 -1.95 -4.56 4.49
N LEU A 15 -1.91 -5.82 4.04
CA LEU A 15 -2.94 -6.41 3.18
C LEU A 15 -4.29 -6.46 3.90
N HIS A 16 -4.32 -6.96 5.14
CA HIS A 16 -5.54 -7.05 5.92
C HIS A 16 -6.18 -5.67 6.13
N LEU A 17 -5.36 -4.67 6.47
CA LEU A 17 -5.83 -3.31 6.66
C LEU A 17 -6.34 -2.69 5.35
N SER A 18 -5.60 -2.86 4.24
CA SER A 18 -6.05 -2.42 2.92
C SER A 18 -7.38 -3.06 2.52
N TYR A 19 -7.54 -4.36 2.76
CA TYR A 19 -8.80 -5.07 2.50
C TYR A 19 -9.96 -4.43 3.27
N GLN A 20 -9.80 -4.23 4.59
CA GLN A 20 -10.84 -3.58 5.41
C GLN A 20 -11.18 -2.17 4.92
N ASN A 21 -10.17 -1.38 4.54
CA ASN A 21 -10.39 -0.01 4.06
C ASN A 21 -11.14 0.01 2.72
N ILE A 22 -10.77 -0.86 1.78
CA ILE A 22 -11.45 -0.98 0.49
C ILE A 22 -12.91 -1.39 0.71
N THR A 23 -13.15 -2.40 1.55
CA THR A 23 -14.53 -2.84 1.84
C THR A 23 -15.37 -1.73 2.48
N ARG A 24 -14.80 -0.97 3.44
CA ARG A 24 -15.47 0.20 4.02
C ARG A 24 -15.76 1.27 2.97
N LEU A 25 -14.82 1.56 2.07
CA LEU A 25 -15.00 2.58 1.01
C LEU A 25 -16.05 2.16 -0.01
N GLN A 26 -16.10 0.89 -0.39
CA GLN A 26 -17.10 0.34 -1.32
C GLN A 26 -18.54 0.54 -0.82
N GLN A 27 -18.77 0.48 0.49
CA GLN A 27 -20.11 0.72 1.07
C GLN A 27 -20.64 2.14 0.81
N TYR A 28 -19.76 3.10 0.53
CA TYR A 28 -20.12 4.49 0.26
C TYR A 28 -19.97 4.87 -1.22
N GLU A 29 -19.62 3.92 -2.08
CA GLU A 29 -19.32 4.19 -3.47
C GLU A 29 -20.55 4.70 -4.23
N GLU A 30 -21.70 4.04 -4.09
CA GLU A 30 -22.95 4.48 -4.72
C GLU A 30 -23.38 5.89 -4.27
N LYS A 31 -23.22 6.20 -2.98
CA LYS A 31 -23.53 7.54 -2.45
C LYS A 31 -22.55 8.59 -2.98
N SER A 32 -21.28 8.20 -3.15
CA SER A 32 -20.23 9.07 -3.68
C SER A 32 -20.41 9.33 -5.17
N GLU A 33 -20.89 8.35 -5.93
CA GLU A 33 -21.27 8.49 -7.35
C GLU A 33 -22.44 9.45 -7.52
N LYS A 34 -23.51 9.26 -6.75
CA LYS A 34 -24.64 10.20 -6.75
C LYS A 34 -24.17 11.61 -6.40
N ALA A 35 -23.33 11.79 -5.39
CA ALA A 35 -22.78 13.11 -5.07
C ALA A 35 -21.91 13.69 -6.19
N ALA A 36 -21.19 12.85 -6.94
CA ALA A 36 -20.34 13.25 -8.07
C ALA A 36 -21.15 13.76 -9.27
N GLU A 37 -22.37 13.28 -9.49
CA GLU A 37 -23.27 13.78 -10.55
C GLU A 37 -23.61 15.27 -10.36
N TRP A 38 -23.69 15.72 -9.11
CA TRP A 38 -24.10 17.08 -8.76
C TRP A 38 -22.94 17.98 -8.33
N SER A 39 -21.72 17.45 -8.22
CA SER A 39 -20.55 18.20 -7.77
C SER A 39 -19.24 17.71 -8.40
N ASN A 40 -18.58 18.61 -9.15
CA ASN A 40 -17.25 18.36 -9.70
C ASN A 40 -16.20 18.06 -8.62
N THR A 41 -16.37 18.62 -7.41
CA THR A 41 -15.46 18.32 -6.29
C THR A 41 -15.63 16.89 -5.80
N ALA A 42 -16.87 16.39 -5.72
CA ALA A 42 -17.14 15.01 -5.34
C ALA A 42 -16.65 14.03 -6.43
N ALA A 43 -16.83 14.37 -7.71
CA ALA A 43 -16.30 13.57 -8.82
C ALA A 43 -14.77 13.45 -8.80
N GLU A 44 -14.05 14.57 -8.60
CA GLU A 44 -12.60 14.60 -8.49
C GLU A 44 -12.11 13.74 -7.30
N ARG A 45 -12.81 13.82 -6.16
CA ARG A 45 -12.50 13.03 -4.96
C ARG A 45 -12.74 11.54 -5.19
N LEU A 46 -13.87 11.16 -5.77
CA LEU A 46 -14.19 9.77 -6.11
C LEU A 46 -13.13 9.18 -7.05
N ARG A 47 -12.75 9.93 -8.10
CA ARG A 47 -11.69 9.52 -9.03
C ARG A 47 -10.37 9.30 -8.31
N LYS A 48 -9.93 10.26 -7.47
CA LYS A 48 -8.67 10.12 -6.72
C LYS A 48 -8.70 8.94 -5.75
N THR A 49 -9.82 8.73 -5.05
CA THR A 49 -10.02 7.58 -4.16
C THR A 49 -9.89 6.26 -4.92
N ARG A 50 -10.53 6.12 -6.09
CA ARG A 50 -10.37 4.93 -6.94
C ARG A 50 -8.93 4.73 -7.37
N THR A 51 -8.27 5.76 -7.91
CA THR A 51 -6.87 5.66 -8.37
C THR A 51 -5.90 5.28 -7.26
N THR A 52 -6.14 5.74 -6.02
CA THR A 52 -5.26 5.43 -4.89
C THR A 52 -5.60 4.13 -4.18
N GLN A 53 -6.84 3.67 -4.19
CA GLN A 53 -7.21 2.30 -3.80
C GLN A 53 -6.55 1.28 -4.74
N THR A 54 -6.54 1.55 -6.05
CA THR A 54 -5.76 0.74 -7.01
C THR A 54 -4.28 0.75 -6.66
N GLY A 55 -3.73 1.92 -6.27
CA GLY A 55 -2.35 2.05 -5.79
C GLY A 55 -2.05 1.23 -4.53
N ALA A 56 -2.97 1.15 -3.58
CA ALA A 56 -2.85 0.34 -2.36
C ALA A 56 -2.84 -1.18 -2.68
N THR A 57 -3.73 -1.62 -3.57
CA THR A 57 -3.76 -3.02 -4.05
C THR A 57 -2.50 -3.38 -4.81
N VAL A 58 -2.02 -2.51 -5.70
CA VAL A 58 -0.77 -2.73 -6.46
C VAL A 58 0.44 -2.81 -5.53
N ALA A 59 0.54 -1.92 -4.53
CA ALA A 59 1.64 -1.94 -3.58
C ALA A 59 1.66 -3.20 -2.70
N VAL A 60 0.49 -3.75 -2.39
CA VAL A 60 0.37 -5.00 -1.63
C VAL A 60 0.70 -6.22 -2.50
N CYS A 61 0.21 -6.28 -3.74
CA CYS A 61 0.56 -7.33 -4.69
C CYS A 61 2.07 -7.38 -4.94
N LEU A 62 2.71 -6.22 -5.11
CA LEU A 62 4.14 -6.12 -5.35
C LEU A 62 4.98 -6.68 -4.18
N ARG A 63 4.53 -6.46 -2.94
CA ARG A 63 5.20 -6.96 -1.73
C ARG A 63 5.04 -8.47 -1.54
N ILE A 64 3.86 -9.01 -1.85
CA ILE A 64 3.61 -10.46 -1.82
C ILE A 64 4.48 -11.16 -2.85
N SER A 65 4.53 -10.62 -4.09
CA SER A 65 5.39 -11.15 -5.15
C SER A 65 6.87 -11.12 -4.74
N CYS A 66 7.36 -10.04 -4.13
CA CYS A 66 8.77 -9.94 -3.74
C CYS A 66 9.17 -10.86 -2.57
N SER A 67 8.36 -10.94 -1.51
CA SER A 67 8.63 -11.83 -0.37
C SER A 67 8.64 -13.30 -0.80
N ALA A 68 7.77 -13.69 -1.74
CA ALA A 68 7.77 -15.03 -2.32
C ALA A 68 9.02 -15.28 -3.17
N THR A 69 9.46 -14.29 -3.96
CA THR A 69 10.60 -14.44 -4.89
C THR A 69 11.94 -14.59 -4.15
N ILE A 70 12.18 -13.82 -3.09
CA ILE A 70 13.43 -13.92 -2.31
C ILE A 70 13.50 -15.22 -1.51
N LEU A 71 12.35 -15.67 -0.97
CA LEU A 71 12.24 -16.96 -0.31
C LEU A 71 12.50 -18.12 -1.31
N MET A 72 11.97 -18.02 -2.53
CA MET A 72 12.16 -19.02 -3.57
C MET A 72 13.62 -19.06 -4.07
N ILE A 73 14.27 -17.92 -4.27
CA ILE A 73 15.69 -17.84 -4.66
C ILE A 73 16.61 -18.45 -3.59
N HIS A 74 16.36 -18.15 -2.31
CA HIS A 74 17.20 -18.67 -1.22
C HIS A 74 16.99 -20.16 -0.92
N LEU A 75 15.79 -20.72 -1.15
CA LEU A 75 15.46 -22.09 -0.77
C LEU A 75 15.54 -23.10 -1.93
N LEU A 76 15.38 -22.67 -3.18
CA LEU A 76 15.07 -23.60 -4.29
C LEU A 76 15.97 -23.48 -5.51
N SER A 77 16.89 -22.51 -5.58
CA SER A 77 17.66 -22.26 -6.81
C SER A 77 19.11 -22.74 -6.71
N ASN A 78 19.47 -23.71 -7.56
CA ASN A 78 20.87 -24.09 -7.85
C ASN A 78 21.46 -23.26 -9.02
N SER A 79 20.66 -22.38 -9.64
CA SER A 79 21.05 -21.57 -10.79
C SER A 79 21.35 -20.13 -10.35
N PRO A 80 22.34 -19.46 -10.95
CA PRO A 80 22.64 -18.06 -10.61
C PRO A 80 21.45 -17.17 -11.01
N PRO A 81 20.99 -16.28 -10.10
CA PRO A 81 19.85 -15.41 -10.38
C PRO A 81 20.21 -14.33 -11.42
N ILE A 82 19.23 -13.93 -12.24
CA ILE A 82 19.36 -12.86 -13.25
C ILE A 82 19.72 -11.51 -12.59
N LEU A 83 19.20 -11.28 -11.37
CA LEU A 83 19.52 -10.10 -10.57
C LEU A 83 19.94 -10.56 -9.16
N PRO A 84 21.07 -10.06 -8.62
CA PRO A 84 21.52 -10.48 -7.30
C PRO A 84 20.52 -10.05 -6.22
N PRO A 85 20.33 -10.85 -5.15
CA PRO A 85 19.33 -10.57 -4.11
C PRO A 85 19.37 -9.15 -3.50
N PRO A 86 20.55 -8.54 -3.25
CA PRO A 86 20.62 -7.15 -2.78
C PRO A 86 20.03 -6.14 -3.75
N ALA A 87 20.26 -6.32 -5.06
CA ALA A 87 19.69 -5.44 -6.08
C ALA A 87 18.17 -5.59 -6.19
N LEU A 88 17.62 -6.79 -6.01
CA LEU A 88 16.19 -7.01 -5.89
C LEU A 88 15.60 -6.30 -4.66
N ALA A 89 16.29 -6.36 -3.51
CA ALA A 89 15.85 -5.68 -2.30
C ALA A 89 15.83 -4.14 -2.47
N LEU A 90 16.86 -3.56 -3.09
CA LEU A 90 16.91 -2.13 -3.39
C LEU A 90 15.81 -1.69 -4.38
N LEU A 91 15.56 -2.49 -5.42
CA LEU A 91 14.45 -2.22 -6.35
C LEU A 91 13.10 -2.19 -5.61
N ASN A 92 12.91 -3.08 -4.65
CA ASN A 92 11.70 -3.11 -3.83
C ASN A 92 11.62 -1.94 -2.85
N ALA A 93 12.74 -1.51 -2.27
CA ALA A 93 12.80 -0.30 -1.48
C ALA A 93 12.34 0.92 -2.31
N ALA A 94 12.85 1.05 -3.53
CA ALA A 94 12.48 2.11 -4.45
C ALA A 94 10.99 2.07 -4.84
N ALA A 95 10.48 0.90 -5.23
CA ALA A 95 9.07 0.74 -5.58
C ALA A 95 8.15 1.06 -4.39
N THR A 96 8.52 0.60 -3.18
CA THR A 96 7.77 0.88 -1.95
C THR A 96 7.78 2.38 -1.61
N ALA A 97 8.91 3.06 -1.81
CA ALA A 97 9.03 4.50 -1.59
C ALA A 97 8.18 5.31 -2.59
N LEU A 98 8.16 4.91 -3.86
CA LEU A 98 7.31 5.53 -4.88
C LEU A 98 5.82 5.32 -4.58
N SER A 99 5.42 4.10 -4.19
CA SER A 99 4.05 3.83 -3.75
C SER A 99 3.67 4.65 -2.52
N ARG A 100 4.58 4.79 -1.54
CA ARG A 100 4.39 5.67 -0.38
C ARG A 100 4.15 7.10 -0.83
N GLN A 101 4.99 7.64 -1.70
CA GLN A 101 4.88 9.01 -2.16
C GLN A 101 3.55 9.26 -2.87
N HIS A 102 3.15 8.34 -3.77
CA HIS A 102 1.87 8.42 -4.46
C HIS A 102 0.69 8.40 -3.50
N MET A 103 0.67 7.47 -2.53
CA MET A 103 -0.42 7.35 -1.57
C MET A 103 -0.43 8.50 -0.54
N ALA A 104 0.73 8.95 -0.05
CA ALA A 104 0.86 10.02 0.94
C ALA A 104 0.34 11.36 0.40
N ASN A 105 0.54 11.63 -0.88
CA ASN A 105 0.02 12.85 -1.51
C ASN A 105 -1.50 12.95 -1.41
N PHE A 106 -2.20 11.82 -1.39
CA PHE A 106 -3.65 11.79 -1.28
C PHE A 106 -4.13 11.56 0.16
N TRP A 107 -3.64 10.53 0.85
CA TRP A 107 -4.21 10.01 2.11
C TRP A 107 -3.70 10.68 3.39
N ASN A 108 -2.75 11.61 3.32
CA ASN A 108 -2.27 12.33 4.49
C ASN A 108 -3.42 13.07 5.20
N ASP A 109 -3.48 12.99 6.53
CA ASP A 109 -4.48 13.67 7.36
C ASP A 109 -4.58 15.19 7.11
N ARG A 110 -3.50 15.83 6.64
CA ARG A 110 -3.52 17.25 6.22
C ARG A 110 -4.40 17.51 4.99
N ASN A 111 -4.61 16.51 4.14
CA ASN A 111 -5.31 16.62 2.86
C ASN A 111 -6.71 15.97 2.87
N GLN A 112 -7.00 15.17 3.90
CA GLN A 112 -8.25 14.43 4.06
C GLN A 112 -9.08 15.01 5.20
N THR A 113 -10.19 15.66 4.85
CA THR A 113 -11.16 16.15 5.83
C THR A 113 -12.06 15.00 6.27
N GLN A 114 -12.12 14.74 7.57
CA GLN A 114 -13.09 13.79 8.12
C GLN A 114 -14.51 14.34 7.96
N VAL A 115 -15.41 13.49 7.50
CA VAL A 115 -16.79 13.86 7.21
C VAL A 115 -17.65 13.53 8.43
N PRO A 116 -18.43 14.48 8.99
CA PRO A 116 -19.34 14.21 10.09
C PRO A 116 -20.30 13.07 9.76
N PHE A 117 -20.60 12.22 10.75
CA PHE A 117 -21.54 11.09 10.64
C PHE A 117 -21.13 9.96 9.67
N MET A 118 -19.94 10.01 9.07
CA MET A 118 -19.41 8.98 8.17
C MET A 118 -18.28 8.20 8.86
N THR A 119 -18.57 7.55 9.99
CA THR A 119 -17.58 6.86 10.83
C THR A 119 -16.75 5.83 10.06
N GLN A 120 -17.37 4.92 9.31
CA GLN A 120 -16.64 3.91 8.55
C GLN A 120 -15.78 4.49 7.43
N PHE A 121 -16.22 5.58 6.80
CA PHE A 121 -15.44 6.31 5.81
C PHE A 121 -14.21 6.96 6.45
N ASN A 122 -14.38 7.62 7.60
CA ASN A 122 -13.28 8.22 8.36
C ASN A 122 -12.31 7.17 8.88
N GLU A 123 -12.79 5.98 9.27
CA GLU A 123 -11.94 4.83 9.60
C GLU A 123 -11.12 4.37 8.39
N ALA A 124 -11.72 4.32 7.20
CA ALA A 124 -10.99 3.95 5.99
C ALA A 124 -9.92 4.98 5.59
N ILE A 125 -10.16 6.28 5.84
CA ILE A 125 -9.15 7.34 5.69
C ILE A 125 -7.97 7.08 6.63
N LYS A 126 -8.22 6.94 7.93
CA LYS A 126 -7.17 6.69 8.95
C LYS A 126 -6.41 5.39 8.68
N GLY A 127 -7.13 4.35 8.28
CA GLY A 127 -6.53 3.08 7.90
C GLY A 127 -5.61 3.23 6.69
N SER A 128 -5.99 4.04 5.69
CA SER A 128 -5.17 4.28 4.50
C SER A 128 -3.90 5.06 4.81
N GLU A 129 -3.97 6.02 5.74
CA GLU A 129 -2.78 6.71 6.26
C GLU A 129 -1.86 5.74 7.01
N THR A 130 -2.43 4.84 7.81
CA THR A 130 -1.65 3.80 8.49
C THR A 130 -0.90 2.91 7.47
N VAL A 131 -1.52 2.56 6.34
CA VAL A 131 -0.87 1.83 5.24
C VAL A 131 0.30 2.64 4.64
N VAL A 132 0.18 3.96 4.52
CA VAL A 132 1.29 4.85 4.11
C VAL A 132 2.44 4.80 5.10
N GLY A 133 2.16 4.79 6.41
CA GLY A 133 3.16 4.58 7.45
C GLY A 133 3.88 3.24 7.30
N MET A 134 3.12 2.17 7.06
CA MET A 134 3.68 0.83 6.83
C MET A 134 4.52 0.73 5.54
N LEU A 135 4.19 1.50 4.49
CA LEU A 135 5.04 1.70 3.32
C LEU A 135 6.39 2.33 3.68
N SER A 136 6.42 3.29 4.59
CA SER A 136 7.66 3.88 5.08
C SER A 136 8.55 2.85 5.78
N VAL A 137 7.99 2.09 6.73
CA VAL A 137 8.74 1.06 7.47
C VAL A 137 9.25 -0.03 6.51
N SER A 138 8.38 -0.49 5.61
CA SER A 138 8.71 -1.52 4.63
C SER A 138 9.81 -1.09 3.65
N ALA A 139 9.86 0.18 3.23
CA ALA A 139 10.92 0.70 2.37
C ALA A 139 12.28 0.72 3.10
N VAL A 140 12.30 1.10 4.38
CA VAL A 140 13.51 1.07 5.21
C VAL A 140 14.01 -0.36 5.38
N VAL A 141 13.13 -1.31 5.70
CA VAL A 141 13.49 -2.73 5.87
C VAL A 141 14.08 -3.30 4.58
N TRP A 142 13.48 -3.02 3.42
CA TRP A 142 14.04 -3.41 2.12
C TRP A 142 15.40 -2.76 1.84
N GLY A 143 15.57 -1.49 2.19
CA GLY A 143 16.85 -0.80 2.06
C GLY A 143 17.96 -1.46 2.89
N VAL A 144 17.66 -1.84 4.14
CA VAL A 144 18.62 -2.56 5.00
C VAL A 144 18.96 -3.93 4.40
N ILE A 145 17.98 -4.69 3.92
CA ILE A 145 18.21 -6.00 3.26
C ILE A 145 19.07 -5.84 1.98
N GLY A 146 18.96 -4.72 1.28
CA GLY A 146 19.74 -4.45 0.07
C GLY A 146 21.17 -4.02 0.31
N VAL A 147 21.53 -3.66 1.54
CA VAL A 147 22.87 -3.18 1.92
C VAL A 147 23.65 -4.22 2.71
N VAL A 148 22.96 -5.09 3.45
CA VAL A 148 23.52 -6.20 4.25
C VAL A 148 23.64 -7.46 3.41
#